data_AF-A0A3Q8FI45-F1
#
_entry.id   AF-A0A3Q8FI45-F1
#
_cell.length_a   1.000
_cell.length_b   1.000
_cell.length_c   1.000
_cell.angle_alpha   90.00
_cell.angle_beta   90.00
_cell.angle_gamma   90.00
#
_symmetry.space_group_name_H-M   'P 1'
#
loop_
_entity.id
_entity.type
_entity.pdbx_description
1 polymer ?
#
loop_
_entity_poly.entity_id
_entity_poly.type
_entity_poly.pdbx_seq_one_letter_code
_entity_poly.pdbx_strand_id
1 'polypeptide(L)'
;MSATKLPDLHTQRDPANADHEDDPATDPNGFVATLRRIAAGAGADGQPWHERNLSLGRRMQLADADCTLGGLRAVAEMALAEERTRQNGAPEQRLGDRQMEGLLMAVLSLTVMASERVQGQR
;
A
#
# COMPACT_ATOMS: atom_id res chain seq x y z
N MET A 1 30.14 7.52 66.69
CA MET A 1 29.64 8.40 65.61
C MET A 1 29.03 7.50 64.55
N SER A 2 27.74 7.17 64.68
CA SER A 2 27.05 6.25 63.76
C SER A 2 26.27 7.06 62.73
N ALA A 3 26.53 6.83 61.45
CA ALA A 3 25.84 7.47 60.35
C ALA A 3 24.44 6.86 60.18
N THR A 4 23.41 7.71 60.27
CA THR A 4 22.02 7.34 59.99
C THR A 4 21.84 7.10 58.50
N LYS A 5 21.55 5.86 58.12
CA LYS A 5 21.27 5.45 56.73
C LYS A 5 19.80 5.74 56.43
N LEU A 6 19.54 6.64 55.48
CA LEU A 6 18.19 6.90 54.96
C LEU A 6 17.70 5.68 54.14
N PRO A 7 16.41 5.32 54.20
CA PRO A 7 15.86 4.25 53.38
C PRO A 7 15.75 4.69 51.92
N ASP A 8 16.32 3.88 51.03
CA ASP A 8 16.14 3.99 49.58
C ASP A 8 14.65 3.81 49.24
N LEU A 9 14.03 4.88 48.76
CA LEU A 9 12.75 4.82 48.06
C LEU A 9 12.99 4.14 46.71
N HIS A 10 12.93 2.80 46.70
CA HIS A 10 12.69 2.05 45.47
C HIS A 10 11.27 2.39 45.00
N THR A 11 11.15 3.42 44.16
CA THR A 11 10.02 3.55 43.24
C THR A 11 10.15 2.45 42.20
N GLN A 12 9.80 1.22 42.59
CA GLN A 12 9.46 0.18 41.65
C GLN A 12 8.17 0.63 40.96
N ARG A 13 8.33 1.34 39.85
CA ARG A 13 7.24 1.58 38.92
C ARG A 13 6.95 0.24 38.28
N ASP A 14 5.99 -0.49 38.85
CA ASP A 14 5.41 -1.65 38.19
C ASP A 14 4.97 -1.21 36.79
N PRO A 15 5.38 -1.90 35.71
CA PRO A 15 4.84 -1.62 34.40
C PRO A 15 3.36 -2.03 34.45
N ALA A 16 2.46 -1.04 34.44
CA ALA A 16 1.01 -1.23 34.41
C ALA A 16 0.48 -1.88 33.11
N ASN A 17 1.36 -2.52 32.33
CA ASN A 17 1.07 -3.18 31.07
C ASN A 17 1.72 -4.58 31.04
N ALA A 18 1.68 -5.31 32.17
CA ALA A 18 2.02 -6.73 32.19
C ALA A 18 0.80 -7.61 31.87
N ASP A 19 -0.08 -7.13 31.00
CA ASP A 19 -1.09 -7.94 30.36
C ASP A 19 -0.52 -8.34 29.00
N HIS A 20 0.24 -9.43 28.99
CA HIS A 20 0.24 -10.33 27.83
C HIS A 20 -1.15 -10.99 27.80
N GLU A 21 -2.18 -10.21 27.49
CA GLU A 21 -3.39 -10.80 26.94
C GLU A 21 -3.02 -11.24 25.54
N ASP A 22 -3.15 -12.54 25.29
CA ASP A 22 -3.24 -13.10 23.94
C ASP A 22 -4.30 -12.28 23.18
N ASP A 23 -3.83 -11.26 22.46
CA ASP A 23 -4.64 -10.38 21.61
C ASP A 23 -5.45 -11.31 20.71
N PRO A 24 -6.80 -11.34 20.81
CA PRO A 24 -7.63 -12.33 20.14
C PRO A 24 -7.25 -12.34 18.68
N ALA A 25 -6.59 -13.45 18.25
CA ALA A 25 -5.85 -13.57 17.00
C ALA A 25 -6.25 -12.49 16.01
N THR A 26 -5.55 -11.35 16.02
CA THR A 26 -6.03 -10.15 15.32
C THR A 26 -6.29 -10.58 13.89
N ASP A 27 -7.55 -10.48 13.44
CA ASP A 27 -7.92 -10.93 12.10
C ASP A 27 -6.88 -10.41 11.11
N PRO A 28 -6.11 -11.29 10.44
CA PRO A 28 -5.04 -10.86 9.57
C PRO A 28 -5.57 -9.99 8.43
N ASN A 29 -6.87 -10.06 8.11
CA ASN A 29 -7.52 -9.21 7.12
C ASN A 29 -8.30 -8.03 7.74
N GLY A 30 -8.26 -7.89 9.06
CA GLY A 30 -8.91 -6.80 9.78
C GLY A 30 -8.31 -5.44 9.44
N PHE A 31 -9.10 -4.39 9.64
CA PHE A 31 -8.73 -3.02 9.26
C PHE A 31 -7.38 -2.57 9.85
N VAL A 32 -7.16 -2.80 11.15
CA VAL A 32 -5.91 -2.42 11.83
C VAL A 32 -4.72 -3.22 11.30
N ALA A 33 -4.89 -4.51 11.04
CA ALA A 33 -3.84 -5.33 10.44
C ALA A 33 -3.49 -4.84 9.04
N THR A 34 -4.49 -4.50 8.24
CA THR A 34 -4.31 -3.92 6.90
C THR A 34 -3.60 -2.57 6.94
N LEU A 35 -3.97 -1.66 7.85
CA LEU A 35 -3.26 -0.39 8.05
C LEU A 35 -1.78 -0.62 8.41
N ARG A 36 -1.48 -1.58 9.28
CA ARG A 36 -0.09 -1.93 9.62
C ARG A 36 0.70 -2.42 8.40
N ARG A 37 0.08 -3.21 7.52
CA ARG A 37 0.73 -3.69 6.29
C ARG A 37 0.96 -2.58 5.26
N ILE A 38 -0.02 -1.69 5.09
CA ILE A 38 0.15 -0.47 4.27
C ILE A 38 1.31 0.37 4.83
N ALA A 39 1.34 0.62 6.15
CA ALA A 39 2.41 1.36 6.81
C ALA A 39 3.78 0.65 6.74
N ALA A 40 3.81 -0.67 6.49
CA ALA A 40 5.03 -1.43 6.26
C ALA A 40 5.46 -1.46 4.78
N GLY A 41 4.70 -0.83 3.88
CA GLY A 41 4.94 -0.86 2.44
C GLY A 41 4.76 -2.25 1.85
N ALA A 42 3.75 -3.01 2.29
CA ALA A 42 3.36 -4.26 1.65
C ALA A 42 2.87 -4.02 0.21
N GLY A 43 2.89 -5.07 -0.63
CA GLY A 43 2.30 -5.03 -1.97
C GLY A 43 0.80 -4.74 -1.92
N ALA A 44 0.19 -4.48 -3.08
CA ALA A 44 -1.24 -4.19 -3.18
C ALA A 44 -2.13 -5.38 -2.77
N ASP A 45 -1.60 -6.60 -2.84
CA ASP A 45 -2.21 -7.82 -2.32
C ASP A 45 -2.13 -7.94 -0.78
N GLY A 46 -1.49 -6.96 -0.13
CA GLY A 46 -1.25 -6.93 1.29
C GLY A 46 -0.16 -7.89 1.75
N GLN A 47 0.57 -8.55 0.86
CA GLN A 47 1.67 -9.45 1.23
C GLN A 47 3.00 -8.70 1.35
N PRO A 48 3.93 -9.15 2.22
CA PRO A 48 5.28 -8.61 2.24
C PRO A 48 6.04 -8.95 0.96
N TRP A 49 7.00 -8.10 0.57
CA TRP A 49 7.91 -8.37 -0.55
C TRP A 49 8.76 -9.63 -0.31
N HIS A 50 8.98 -10.40 -1.37
CA HIS A 50 9.82 -11.61 -1.33
C HIS A 50 11.29 -11.23 -1.15
N GLU A 51 11.69 -10.09 -1.68
CA GLU A 51 13.03 -9.53 -1.58
C GLU A 51 13.39 -9.24 -0.12
N ARG A 52 14.45 -9.89 0.35
CA ARG A 52 14.97 -9.68 1.69
C ARG A 52 15.75 -8.36 1.76
N ASN A 53 15.71 -7.69 2.91
CA ASN A 53 16.49 -6.49 3.23
C ASN A 53 16.14 -5.20 2.47
N LEU A 54 14.91 -5.07 1.96
CA LEU A 54 14.45 -3.79 1.41
C LEU A 54 14.30 -2.74 2.53
N SER A 55 14.85 -1.54 2.32
CA SER A 55 14.58 -0.39 3.20
C SER A 55 13.09 -0.05 3.18
N LEU A 56 12.56 0.53 4.26
CA LEU A 56 11.15 0.96 4.31
C LEU A 56 10.80 1.90 3.16
N GLY A 57 11.68 2.86 2.84
CA GLY A 57 11.48 3.76 1.70
C GLY A 57 11.37 3.02 0.36
N ARG A 58 12.19 1.99 0.14
CA ARG A 58 12.10 1.19 -1.08
C ARG A 58 10.83 0.34 -1.13
N ARG A 59 10.41 -0.24 0.00
CA ARG A 59 9.14 -0.98 0.09
C ARG A 59 7.95 -0.09 -0.25
N MET A 60 7.93 1.16 0.24
CA MET A 60 6.91 2.13 -0.09
C MET A 60 6.88 2.47 -1.59
N GLN A 61 8.05 2.72 -2.19
CA GLN A 61 8.12 2.97 -3.64
C GLN A 61 7.59 1.80 -4.47
N LEU A 62 7.90 0.56 -4.06
CA LEU A 62 7.40 -0.64 -4.74
C LEU A 62 5.90 -0.84 -4.53
N ALA A 63 5.39 -0.56 -3.32
CA ALA A 63 3.95 -0.62 -3.03
C ALA A 63 3.17 0.37 -3.88
N ASP A 64 3.68 1.60 -3.98
CA ASP A 64 3.07 2.61 -4.84
C ASP A 64 3.15 2.22 -6.32
N ALA A 65 4.28 1.66 -6.77
CA ALA A 65 4.45 1.18 -8.13
C ALA A 65 3.44 0.08 -8.46
N ASP A 66 3.31 -0.92 -7.59
CA ASP A 66 2.39 -2.05 -7.74
C ASP A 66 0.92 -1.59 -7.77
N CYS A 67 0.55 -0.69 -6.85
CA CYS A 67 -0.76 -0.03 -6.86
C CYS A 67 -1.03 0.72 -8.17
N THR A 68 -0.04 1.50 -8.64
CA THR A 68 -0.15 2.25 -9.89
C THR A 68 -0.27 1.33 -11.11
N LEU A 69 0.48 0.22 -11.14
CA LEU A 69 0.40 -0.79 -12.19
C LEU A 69 -0.95 -1.49 -12.22
N GLY A 70 -1.53 -1.79 -11.05
CA GLY A 70 -2.89 -2.31 -10.93
C GLY A 70 -3.92 -1.35 -11.53
N GLY A 71 -3.83 -0.06 -11.22
CA GLY A 71 -4.67 0.98 -11.81
C GLY A 71 -4.47 1.11 -13.32
N LEU A 72 -3.21 1.13 -13.79
CA LEU A 72 -2.86 1.19 -15.21
C LEU A 72 -3.48 0.03 -15.99
N ARG A 73 -3.38 -1.19 -15.45
CA ARG A 73 -3.97 -2.37 -16.07
C ARG A 73 -5.47 -2.22 -16.23
N ALA A 74 -6.17 -1.78 -15.19
CA ALA A 74 -7.62 -1.61 -15.24
C ALA A 74 -8.05 -0.61 -16.33
N VAL A 75 -7.38 0.55 -16.43
CA VAL A 75 -7.72 1.55 -17.47
C VAL A 75 -7.33 1.09 -18.87
N ALA A 76 -6.24 0.34 -19.03
CA ALA A 76 -5.84 -0.23 -20.31
C ALA A 76 -6.85 -1.30 -20.78
N GLU A 77 -7.38 -2.11 -19.86
CA GLU A 77 -8.44 -3.08 -20.14
C GLU A 77 -9.73 -2.37 -20.60
N MET A 78 -10.08 -1.21 -20.02
CA MET A 78 -11.20 -0.39 -20.49
C MET A 78 -10.96 0.14 -21.91
N ALA A 79 -9.76 0.62 -22.23
CA ALA A 79 -9.43 1.10 -23.56
C ALA A 79 -9.50 -0.04 -24.60
N LEU A 80 -9.03 -1.24 -24.22
CA LEU A 80 -9.14 -2.43 -25.06
C LEU A 80 -10.61 -2.85 -25.26
N ALA A 81 -11.46 -2.70 -24.24
CA ALA A 81 -12.89 -2.96 -24.36
C ALA A 81 -13.57 -1.99 -25.33
N GLU A 82 -13.20 -0.70 -25.32
CA GLU A 82 -13.69 0.27 -26.32
C GLU A 82 -13.27 -0.15 -27.72
N GLU A 83 -11.99 -0.51 -27.93
CA GLU A 83 -11.50 -0.90 -29.25
C GLU A 83 -12.22 -2.14 -29.79
N ARG A 84 -12.49 -3.13 -28.93
CA ARG A 84 -13.31 -4.30 -29.31
C ARG A 84 -14.75 -3.94 -29.63
N THR A 85 -15.32 -2.98 -28.90
CA THR A 85 -16.67 -2.45 -29.14
C THR A 85 -16.74 -1.64 -30.43
N ARG A 86 -15.71 -0.86 -30.75
CA ARG A 86 -15.56 -0.16 -32.03
C ARG A 86 -15.53 -1.13 -33.21
N GLN A 87 -14.85 -2.26 -33.06
CA GLN A 87 -14.71 -3.26 -34.12
C GLN A 87 -15.97 -4.11 -34.32
N ASN A 88 -16.69 -4.45 -33.25
CA ASN A 88 -17.72 -5.50 -33.28
C ASN A 88 -19.08 -5.09 -32.71
N GLY A 89 -19.15 -3.97 -31.98
CA GLY A 89 -20.33 -3.53 -31.25
C GLY A 89 -21.16 -2.50 -32.00
N ALA A 90 -22.32 -2.16 -31.42
CA ALA A 90 -23.18 -1.11 -31.94
C ALA A 90 -22.59 0.28 -31.65
N PRO A 91 -22.74 1.29 -32.54
CA PRO A 91 -22.18 2.62 -32.33
C PRO A 91 -22.58 3.28 -31.02
N GLU A 92 -23.78 2.99 -30.50
CA GLU A 92 -24.34 3.54 -29.27
C GLU A 92 -23.66 2.99 -28.01
N GLN A 93 -22.91 1.89 -28.13
CA GLN A 93 -22.18 1.26 -27.02
C GLN A 93 -20.75 1.80 -26.90
N ARG A 94 -20.32 2.67 -27.83
CA ARG A 94 -18.98 3.23 -27.84
C ARG A 94 -18.86 4.38 -26.86
N LEU A 95 -17.66 4.53 -26.30
CA LEU A 95 -17.31 5.76 -25.58
C LEU A 95 -17.27 6.92 -26.58
N GLY A 96 -17.67 8.11 -26.13
CA GLY A 96 -17.50 9.31 -26.93
C GLY A 96 -16.03 9.73 -26.99
N ASP A 97 -15.70 10.57 -27.98
CA ASP A 97 -14.31 10.92 -28.31
C ASP A 97 -13.54 11.53 -27.12
N ARG A 98 -14.20 12.41 -26.34
CA ARG A 98 -13.57 13.06 -25.18
C ARG A 98 -13.39 12.11 -24.00
N GLN A 99 -14.28 11.13 -23.85
CA GLN A 99 -14.09 10.07 -22.86
C GLN A 99 -12.92 9.17 -23.24
N MET A 100 -12.78 8.84 -24.53
CA MET A 100 -11.65 8.06 -25.03
C MET A 100 -10.32 8.81 -24.87
N GLU A 101 -10.27 10.11 -25.18
CA GLU A 101 -9.09 10.96 -24.97
C GLU A 101 -8.70 11.00 -23.48
N GLY A 102 -9.66 11.20 -22.58
CA GLY A 102 -9.42 11.17 -21.14
C GLY A 102 -8.88 9.82 -20.64
N LEU A 103 -9.41 8.72 -21.19
CA LEU A 103 -8.95 7.37 -20.86
C LEU A 103 -7.50 7.13 -21.31
N LEU A 104 -7.15 7.54 -22.52
CA LEU A 104 -5.77 7.44 -23.04
C LEU A 104 -4.80 8.32 -22.23
N MET A 105 -5.23 9.51 -21.81
CA MET A 105 -4.45 10.36 -20.90
C MET A 105 -4.22 9.68 -19.54
N ALA A 106 -5.23 9.00 -18.99
CA ALA A 106 -5.06 8.24 -17.75
C ALA A 106 -4.05 7.10 -17.89
N VAL A 107 -4.10 6.35 -19.00
CA VAL A 107 -3.11 5.31 -19.33
C VAL A 107 -1.70 5.91 -19.38
N LEU A 108 -1.52 7.04 -20.07
CA LEU A 108 -0.23 7.72 -20.17
C LEU A 108 0.30 8.16 -18.80
N SER A 109 -0.53 8.86 -18.01
CA SER A 109 -0.14 9.36 -16.69
C SER A 109 0.23 8.25 -15.72
N LEU A 110 -0.54 7.16 -15.69
CA LEU A 110 -0.23 6.01 -14.82
C LEU A 110 1.03 5.27 -15.28
N THR A 111 1.29 5.21 -16.59
CA THR A 111 2.54 4.63 -17.13
C THR A 111 3.77 5.41 -16.66
N VAL A 112 3.72 6.75 -16.73
CA VAL A 112 4.80 7.62 -16.23
C VAL A 112 4.99 7.41 -14.73
N MET A 113 3.90 7.50 -13.98
CA MET A 113 3.89 7.37 -12.52
C MET A 113 4.46 6.03 -12.03
N ALA A 114 4.10 4.93 -12.69
CA ALA A 114 4.62 3.59 -12.38
C ALA A 114 6.11 3.49 -12.73
N SER A 115 6.53 4.02 -13.88
CA SER A 115 7.92 3.97 -14.33
C SER A 115 8.86 4.70 -13.37
N GLU A 116 8.48 5.89 -12.91
CA GLU A 116 9.24 6.68 -11.93
C GLU A 116 9.47 5.92 -10.61
N ARG A 117 8.43 5.23 -10.12
CA ARG A 117 8.45 4.48 -8.85
C ARG A 117 9.26 3.20 -8.96
N VAL A 118 9.14 2.46 -10.06
CA VAL A 118 9.93 1.24 -10.31
C VAL A 118 11.42 1.57 -10.40
N GLN A 119 11.77 2.60 -11.16
CA GLN A 119 13.16 3.04 -11.36
C GLN A 119 13.81 3.58 -10.07
N GLY A 120 13.00 3.91 -9.05
CA GLY A 120 13.50 4.40 -7.76
C GLY A 120 14.24 5.73 -7.92
N GLN A 121 13.63 6.68 -8.63
CA GLN A 121 14.21 8.02 -8.74
C GLN A 121 14.43 8.61 -7.33
N ARG A 122 15.65 9.12 -7.13
CA ARG A 122 16.19 9.63 -5.86
C ARG A 122 15.57 10.95 -5.45
#